data_AF-A0A924XJA0-F1
#
_entry.id   AF-A0A924XJA0-F1
#
_cell.length_a   1.000
_cell.length_b   1.000
_cell.length_c   1.000
_cell.angle_alpha   90.00
_cell.angle_beta   90.00
_cell.angle_gamma   90.00
#
_symmetry.space_group_name_H-M   'P 1'
#
loop_
_entity.id
_entity.type
_entity.pdbx_description
1 polymer ?
#
loop_
_entity_poly.entity_id
_entity_poly.type
_entity_poly.pdbx_seq_one_letter_code
_entity_poly.pdbx_strand_id
1 'polypeptide(L)'
;KALYAQTMANAKMMDLDTRVGSLETGKDADFIVLSGDPFSVYTHVLQTYVEGKKVFDRTNPEDYKIAVGGAGVGAEQLLDDDEMIREGENQ
;
A
#
# COMPACT_ATOMS: atom_id res chain seq x y z
N LYS A 1 -15.33 -6.66 -16.16
CA LYS A 1 -16.08 -5.47 -15.68
C LYS A 1 -15.81 -5.14 -14.21
N ALA A 2 -15.47 -6.10 -13.33
CA ALA A 2 -15.19 -5.81 -11.92
C ALA A 2 -14.02 -4.84 -11.69
N LEU A 3 -12.90 -4.98 -12.40
CA LEU A 3 -11.75 -4.09 -12.24
C LEU A 3 -12.08 -2.63 -12.61
N TYR A 4 -12.84 -2.43 -13.69
CA TYR A 4 -13.33 -1.11 -14.09
C TYR A 4 -14.18 -0.47 -12.98
N ALA A 5 -15.04 -1.26 -12.31
CA ALA A 5 -15.87 -0.76 -11.23
C ALA A 5 -15.03 -0.28 -10.02
N GLN A 6 -13.92 -0.94 -9.72
CA GLN A 6 -13.02 -0.57 -8.61
C GLN A 6 -12.08 0.58 -8.95
N THR A 7 -11.92 0.92 -10.24
CA THR A 7 -10.96 1.92 -10.72
C THR A 7 -11.70 3.05 -11.44
N MET A 8 -11.86 2.95 -12.75
CA MET A 8 -12.37 4.00 -13.60
C MET A 8 -13.81 4.44 -13.29
N ALA A 9 -14.69 3.54 -12.84
CA ALA A 9 -16.06 3.92 -12.48
C ALA A 9 -16.08 4.88 -11.29
N ASN A 10 -15.28 4.58 -10.25
CA ASN A 10 -15.14 5.45 -9.08
C ASN A 10 -14.47 6.78 -9.45
N ALA A 11 -13.42 6.74 -10.27
CA ALA A 11 -12.74 7.95 -10.73
C ALA A 11 -13.70 8.90 -11.46
N LYS A 12 -14.56 8.37 -12.35
CA LYS A 12 -15.60 9.15 -13.03
C LYS A 12 -16.66 9.69 -12.08
N MET A 13 -17.06 8.91 -11.08
CA MET A 13 -18.06 9.35 -10.09
C MET A 13 -17.55 10.51 -9.23
N MET A 14 -16.22 10.67 -9.12
CA MET A 14 -15.56 11.72 -8.34
C MET A 14 -14.96 12.82 -9.23
N ASP A 15 -15.20 12.83 -10.54
CA ASP A 15 -14.58 13.74 -11.52
C ASP A 15 -13.03 13.75 -11.49
N LEU A 16 -12.43 12.61 -11.12
CA LEU A 16 -10.98 12.41 -11.06
C LEU A 16 -10.45 11.55 -12.23
N ASP A 17 -11.28 11.25 -13.22
CA ASP A 17 -10.94 10.33 -14.31
C ASP A 17 -9.89 10.87 -15.27
N THR A 18 -9.60 12.17 -15.24
CA THR A 18 -8.44 12.77 -15.93
C THR A 18 -7.11 12.51 -15.24
N ARG A 19 -7.14 12.15 -13.95
CA ARG A 19 -5.96 11.93 -13.11
C ARG A 19 -5.71 10.47 -12.74
N VAL A 20 -6.76 9.71 -12.43
CA VAL A 20 -6.62 8.33 -11.90
C VAL A 20 -7.59 7.35 -12.57
N GLY A 21 -7.46 6.07 -12.22
CA GLY A 21 -8.41 5.02 -12.60
C GLY A 21 -8.09 4.25 -13.88
N SER A 22 -7.05 4.62 -14.62
CA SER A 22 -6.48 3.83 -15.72
C SER A 22 -4.97 4.08 -15.85
N LEU A 23 -4.29 3.15 -16.52
CA LEU A 23 -2.87 3.26 -16.85
C LEU A 23 -2.70 3.89 -18.24
N GLU A 24 -2.75 5.22 -18.28
CA GLU A 24 -2.64 6.01 -19.51
C GLU A 24 -1.64 7.16 -19.31
N THR A 25 -0.99 7.59 -20.39
CA THR A 25 -0.04 8.72 -20.32
C THR A 25 -0.75 10.00 -19.87
N GLY A 26 -0.09 10.76 -18.98
CA GLY A 26 -0.62 12.02 -18.44
C GLY A 26 -1.44 11.87 -17.16
N LYS A 27 -1.70 10.63 -16.73
CA LYS A 27 -2.33 10.31 -15.43
C LYS A 27 -1.30 10.12 -14.32
N ASP A 28 -1.79 10.19 -13.09
CA ASP A 28 -1.00 9.90 -11.89
C ASP A 28 -0.55 8.44 -11.94
N ALA A 29 0.72 8.21 -11.59
CA ALA A 29 1.32 6.88 -11.63
C ALA A 29 0.98 6.07 -10.37
N ASP A 30 -0.32 5.80 -10.22
CA ASP A 30 -0.92 5.04 -9.11
C ASP A 30 -1.25 3.62 -9.57
N PHE A 31 -0.46 2.64 -9.14
CA PHE A 31 -0.66 1.25 -9.54
C PHE A 31 -0.06 0.25 -8.57
N ILE A 32 -0.52 -0.99 -8.70
CA ILE A 32 0.00 -2.15 -7.96
C ILE A 32 0.53 -3.19 -8.92
N VAL A 33 1.57 -3.89 -8.49
CA VAL A 33 2.10 -5.07 -9.16
C VAL A 33 1.62 -6.30 -8.39
N LEU A 34 0.96 -7.22 -9.07
CA LEU A 34 0.36 -8.42 -8.47
C LEU A 34 1.12 -9.66 -8.91
N SER A 35 1.16 -10.68 -8.05
CA SER A 35 1.76 -11.98 -8.38
C SER A 35 0.93 -12.81 -9.37
N GLY A 36 -0.29 -12.38 -9.69
CA GLY A 36 -1.23 -13.14 -10.50
C GLY A 36 -2.56 -12.41 -10.70
N ASP A 37 -3.61 -13.19 -10.96
CA ASP A 37 -4.96 -12.66 -11.23
C ASP A 37 -5.50 -11.85 -10.04
N PRO A 38 -6.04 -10.64 -10.27
CA PRO A 38 -6.48 -9.74 -9.20
C PRO A 38 -7.66 -10.25 -8.36
N PHE A 39 -8.40 -11.26 -8.83
CA PHE A 39 -9.54 -11.85 -8.11
C PHE A 39 -9.24 -13.21 -7.52
N SER A 40 -8.02 -13.72 -7.69
CA SER A 40 -7.55 -14.92 -6.99
C SER A 40 -7.20 -14.62 -5.55
N VAL A 41 -7.68 -15.45 -4.63
CA VAL A 41 -7.33 -15.38 -3.20
C VAL A 41 -5.86 -15.71 -2.91
N TYR A 42 -5.15 -16.32 -3.88
CA TYR A 42 -3.73 -16.63 -3.76
C TYR A 42 -2.82 -15.51 -4.29
N THR A 43 -3.41 -14.49 -4.90
CA THR A 43 -2.65 -13.36 -5.43
C THR A 43 -2.21 -12.45 -4.31
N HIS A 44 -0.93 -12.08 -4.35
CA HIS A 44 -0.33 -11.15 -3.41
C HIS A 44 0.03 -9.85 -4.13
N VAL A 45 -0.08 -8.73 -3.40
CA VAL A 45 0.52 -7.47 -3.83
C VAL A 45 2.04 -7.60 -3.67
N LEU A 46 2.77 -7.43 -4.76
CA LEU A 46 4.22 -7.42 -4.79
C LEU A 46 4.76 -6.03 -4.51
N GLN A 47 4.18 -5.01 -5.15
CA GLN A 47 4.61 -3.62 -5.03
C GLN A 47 3.41 -2.68 -5.18
N THR A 48 3.48 -1.52 -4.52
CA THR A 48 2.50 -0.42 -4.68
C THR A 48 3.24 0.87 -4.98
N TYR A 49 2.72 1.61 -5.96
CA TYR A 49 3.21 2.91 -6.38
C TYR A 49 2.11 3.94 -6.23
N VAL A 50 2.46 5.09 -5.67
CA VAL A 50 1.59 6.27 -5.53
C VAL A 50 2.36 7.48 -6.06
N GLU A 51 1.78 8.20 -7.02
CA GLU A 51 2.41 9.32 -7.71
C GLU A 51 3.83 8.99 -8.23
N GLY A 52 4.03 7.75 -8.68
CA GLY A 52 5.31 7.26 -9.20
C GLY A 52 6.35 6.90 -8.13
N LYS A 53 6.06 7.09 -6.85
CA LYS A 53 6.92 6.66 -5.74
C LYS A 53 6.52 5.26 -5.28
N LYS A 54 7.49 4.38 -5.11
CA LYS A 54 7.25 3.06 -4.51
C LYS A 54 7.01 3.24 -3.02
N VAL A 55 5.80 2.91 -2.57
CA VAL A 55 5.38 3.05 -1.16
C VAL A 55 5.28 1.70 -0.44
N PHE A 56 5.34 0.60 -1.18
CA PHE A 56 5.33 -0.75 -0.63
C PHE A 56 6.15 -1.68 -1.52
N ASP A 57 6.99 -2.50 -0.91
CA ASP A 57 7.67 -3.61 -1.56
C ASP A 57 7.61 -4.87 -0.69
N ARG A 58 7.00 -5.95 -1.18
CA ARG A 58 6.87 -7.21 -0.43
C ARG A 58 8.24 -7.81 -0.06
N THR A 59 9.31 -7.48 -0.78
CA THR A 59 10.66 -7.97 -0.48
C THR A 59 11.36 -7.17 0.62
N ASN A 60 10.85 -5.99 0.96
CA ASN A 60 11.32 -5.21 2.09
C ASN A 60 10.79 -5.83 3.41
N PRO A 61 11.66 -6.21 4.36
CA PRO A 61 11.25 -6.82 5.61
C PRO A 61 10.25 -5.99 6.43
N GLU A 62 10.40 -4.66 6.45
CA GLU A 62 9.50 -3.78 7.23
C GLU A 62 8.10 -3.72 6.62
N ASP A 63 8.02 -3.56 5.29
CA ASP A 63 6.75 -3.58 4.57
C ASP A 63 6.09 -4.96 4.65
N TYR A 64 6.89 -6.04 4.60
CA TYR A 64 6.41 -7.41 4.68
C TYR A 64 5.65 -7.67 5.99
N LYS A 65 6.19 -7.20 7.13
CA LYS A 65 5.53 -7.32 8.43
C LYS A 65 4.11 -6.76 8.37
N ILE A 66 3.95 -5.54 7.83
CA ILE A 66 2.65 -4.87 7.68
C ILE A 66 1.70 -5.70 6.80
N ALA A 67 2.20 -6.30 5.71
CA ALA A 67 1.38 -7.04 4.77
C ALA A 67 0.90 -8.41 5.27
N VAL A 68 1.69 -9.12 6.08
CA VAL A 68 1.29 -10.44 6.60
C VAL A 68 0.53 -10.37 7.91
N GLY A 69 0.69 -9.28 8.66
CA GLY A 69 0.19 -9.18 10.03
C GLY A 69 0.83 -10.21 10.96
N GLY A 70 0.51 -10.15 12.25
CA GLY A 70 1.03 -11.10 13.25
C GLY A 70 1.33 -10.44 14.59
N ALA A 71 1.75 -11.24 15.58
CA ALA A 71 1.97 -10.75 16.94
C ALA A 71 3.07 -9.66 17.04
N GLY A 72 3.98 -9.58 16.07
CA GLY A 72 5.10 -8.62 16.07
C GLY A 72 4.82 -7.26 15.42
N VAL A 73 3.75 -7.08 14.63
CA VAL A 73 3.48 -5.78 13.97
C VAL A 73 2.96 -4.70 14.92
N GLY A 74 2.42 -5.09 16.08
CA GLY A 74 1.99 -4.15 17.13
C GLY A 74 2.90 -4.12 18.35
N ALA A 75 3.63 -5.21 18.63
CA ALA A 75 4.44 -5.33 19.84
C ALA A 75 5.80 -4.64 19.71
N GLU A 76 6.47 -4.72 18.55
CA GLU A 76 7.78 -4.08 18.35
C GLU A 76 7.68 -2.55 18.37
N GLN A 77 6.66 -1.99 17.72
CA GLN A 77 6.41 -0.54 17.72
C GLN A 77 6.13 0.00 19.13
N LEU A 78 5.42 -0.77 19.98
CA LEU A 78 5.19 -0.39 21.38
C LEU A 78 6.45 -0.47 22.23
N LEU A 79 7.37 -1.40 21.95
CA LEU A 79 8.65 -1.50 22.67
C LEU A 79 9.60 -0.36 22.29
N ASP A 80 9.68 -0.01 21.01
CA ASP A 80 10.46 1.14 20.53
C ASP A 80 9.90 2.47 21.11
N ASP A 81 8.56 2.62 21.15
CA ASP A 81 7.92 3.81 21.71
C ASP A 81 8.17 3.93 23.24
N ASP A 82 8.14 2.82 23.99
CA ASP A 82 8.36 2.80 25.46
C ASP A 82 9.84 3.05 25.83
N GLU A 83 10.78 2.57 25.00
CA GLU A 83 12.21 2.85 25.15
C GLU A 83 12.51 4.34 24.87
N MET A 84 11.91 4.91 23.82
CA MET A 84 12.00 6.34 23.50
C MET A 84 11.40 7.26 24.59
N ILE A 85 10.30 6.86 25.24
CA ILE A 85 9.71 7.59 26.36
C ILE A 85 10.66 7.56 27.58
N ARG A 86 11.22 6.40 27.92
CA ARG A 86 12.15 6.26 29.05
C ARG A 86 13.45 7.04 28.88
N GLU A 87 13.96 7.17 27.65
CA GLU A 87 15.16 7.98 27.38
C GLU A 87 14.86 9.48 27.42
N GLY A 88 13.66 9.90 27.00
CA GLY A 88 13.21 11.30 27.06
C GLY A 88 12.92 11.82 28.48
N GLU A 89 12.58 10.95 29.43
CA GLU A 89 12.33 11.32 30.83
C GLU A 89 13.62 11.43 31.69
N ASN A 90 14.78 11.00 31.18
CA ASN A 90 16.08 11.05 31.86
C ASN A 90 17.01 12.18 31.36
N GLN A 91 16.46 13.16 30.65
CA GLN A 91 17.11 14.44 30.31
C GLN A 91 16.45 15.61 31.06
#